data_AF-A0A1X7C395-F1
#
_entry.id   AF-A0A1X7C395-F1
#
_cell.length_a   1.000
_cell.length_b   1.000
_cell.length_c   1.000
_cell.angle_alpha   90.00
_cell.angle_beta   90.00
_cell.angle_gamma   90.00
#
_symmetry.space_group_name_H-M   'P 1'
#
loop_
_entity.id
_entity.type
_entity.pdbx_description
1 polymer ?
#
loop_
_entity_poly.entity_id
_entity_poly.type
_entity_poly.pdbx_seq_one_letter_code
_entity_poly.pdbx_strand_id
1 'polypeptide(L)'
;MSEKALNVKESKYLDNLQYSFTAEELAEKAQIMSEQSTLKAELEDQKKAVMSDFKAQIDKCDADLNLAAKHYRDKWMMKNVTCIKRMNYDNGMVEFIRTDTDEIYKSRKMEGDELNIPLPTDDTDVNPVQ
;
A
#
# COMPACT_ATOMS: atom_id res chain seq x y z
N MET A 1 -14.96 -68.99 -73.51
CA MET A 1 -15.25 -68.51 -72.14
C MET A 1 -14.92 -67.03 -72.12
N SER A 2 -15.89 -66.17 -71.83
CA SER A 2 -15.73 -64.71 -71.90
C SER A 2 -15.64 -64.15 -70.48
N GLU A 3 -14.48 -63.61 -70.12
CA GLU A 3 -14.24 -62.90 -68.88
C GLU A 3 -14.97 -61.55 -68.93
N LYS A 4 -15.95 -61.37 -68.04
CA LYS A 4 -16.60 -60.07 -67.82
C LYS A 4 -15.64 -59.17 -67.07
N ALA A 5 -15.15 -58.12 -67.72
CA ALA A 5 -14.47 -57.02 -67.06
C ALA A 5 -15.46 -56.27 -66.15
N LEU A 6 -15.16 -56.19 -64.85
CA LEU A 6 -15.91 -55.34 -63.93
C LEU A 6 -15.56 -53.87 -64.17
N ASN A 7 -16.57 -53.05 -64.42
CA ASN A 7 -16.45 -51.61 -64.60
C ASN A 7 -16.71 -50.92 -63.25
N VAL A 8 -15.64 -50.60 -62.51
CA VAL A 8 -15.72 -49.96 -61.18
C VAL A 8 -15.58 -48.44 -61.35
N LYS A 9 -16.53 -47.69 -60.78
CA LYS A 9 -16.52 -46.22 -60.78
C LYS A 9 -16.36 -45.73 -59.34
N GLU A 10 -15.20 -45.19 -59.01
CA GLU A 10 -14.93 -44.62 -57.69
C GLU A 10 -15.42 -43.16 -57.61
N SER A 11 -16.08 -42.81 -56.52
CA SER A 11 -16.46 -41.43 -56.19
C SER A 11 -16.16 -41.16 -54.72
N LYS A 12 -15.43 -40.07 -54.43
CA LYS A 12 -15.15 -39.65 -53.05
C LYS A 12 -16.41 -39.09 -52.41
N TYR A 13 -16.71 -39.49 -51.18
CA TYR A 13 -17.74 -38.89 -50.33
C TYR A 13 -17.18 -38.75 -48.90
N LEU A 14 -17.76 -37.83 -48.12
CA LEU A 14 -17.39 -37.60 -46.73
C LEU A 14 -18.40 -38.32 -45.82
N ASP A 15 -17.89 -38.96 -44.78
CA ASP A 15 -18.70 -39.61 -43.75
C ASP A 15 -18.07 -39.35 -42.38
N ASN A 16 -18.88 -39.43 -41.32
CA ASN A 16 -18.42 -39.23 -39.94
C ASN A 16 -18.03 -40.58 -39.33
N LEU A 17 -16.73 -40.87 -39.35
CA LEU A 17 -16.17 -42.11 -38.83
C LEU A 17 -15.41 -41.83 -37.54
N GLN A 18 -15.33 -42.85 -36.68
CA GLN A 18 -14.49 -42.81 -35.50
C GLN A 18 -13.02 -42.72 -35.92
N TYR A 19 -12.38 -41.60 -35.61
CA TYR A 19 -10.97 -41.35 -35.86
C TYR A 19 -10.17 -41.63 -34.60
N SER A 20 -9.12 -42.44 -34.72
CA SER A 20 -8.15 -42.69 -33.65
C SER A 20 -6.95 -41.77 -33.86
N PHE A 21 -6.54 -41.08 -32.80
CA PHE A 21 -5.35 -40.23 -32.86
C PHE A 21 -4.11 -41.05 -33.18
N THR A 22 -3.29 -40.49 -34.05
CA THR A 22 -1.92 -40.93 -34.26
C THR A 22 -1.06 -40.60 -33.05
N ALA A 23 0.10 -41.25 -32.93
CA ALA A 23 1.03 -40.99 -31.83
C ALA A 23 1.54 -39.53 -31.82
N GLU A 24 1.71 -38.92 -33.00
CA GLU A 24 2.14 -37.53 -33.14
C GLU A 24 1.07 -36.55 -32.63
N GLU A 25 -0.19 -36.73 -33.05
CA GLU A 25 -1.30 -35.91 -32.56
C GLU A 25 -1.49 -36.05 -31.05
N LEU A 26 -1.27 -37.25 -30.51
CA LEU A 26 -1.37 -37.48 -29.06
C LEU A 26 -0.27 -36.75 -28.29
N ALA A 27 0.95 -36.70 -28.84
CA ALA A 27 2.07 -35.96 -28.28
C ALA A 27 1.82 -34.44 -28.31
N GLU A 28 1.28 -33.91 -29.41
CA GLU A 28 0.89 -32.50 -29.52
C GLU A 28 -0.18 -32.14 -28.47
N LYS A 29 -1.20 -33.00 -28.30
CA LYS A 29 -2.23 -32.78 -27.27
C LYS A 29 -1.66 -32.84 -25.86
N ALA A 30 -0.70 -33.72 -25.59
CA ALA A 30 -0.02 -33.79 -24.29
C ALA A 30 0.77 -32.51 -24.00
N GLN A 31 1.45 -31.97 -25.01
CA GLN A 31 2.17 -30.69 -24.89
C GLN A 31 1.21 -29.55 -24.58
N ILE A 32 0.12 -29.41 -25.35
CA ILE A 32 -0.91 -28.39 -25.11
C ILE A 32 -1.49 -28.54 -23.69
N MET A 33 -1.74 -29.77 -23.25
CA MET A 33 -2.26 -30.01 -21.89
C MET A 33 -1.28 -29.53 -20.81
N SER A 34 0.01 -29.78 -20.99
CA SER A 34 1.05 -29.34 -20.07
C SER A 34 1.14 -27.81 -20.00
N GLU A 35 1.12 -27.15 -21.16
CA GLU A 35 1.15 -25.68 -21.26
C GLU A 35 -0.08 -25.06 -20.60
N GLN A 36 -1.28 -25.55 -20.91
CA GLN A 36 -2.54 -25.06 -20.32
C GLN A 36 -2.60 -25.32 -18.82
N SER A 37 -2.07 -26.45 -18.34
CA SER A 37 -2.00 -26.75 -16.90
C SER A 37 -1.08 -25.77 -16.17
N THR A 38 0.05 -25.42 -16.76
CA THR A 38 0.99 -24.46 -16.19
C THR A 38 0.38 -23.07 -16.16
N LEU A 39 -0.19 -22.62 -17.29
CA LEU A 39 -0.88 -21.34 -17.39
C LEU A 39 -2.02 -21.21 -16.37
N LYS A 40 -2.81 -22.28 -16.18
CA LYS A 40 -3.86 -22.29 -15.17
C LYS A 40 -3.31 -22.06 -13.76
N ALA A 41 -2.22 -22.73 -13.40
CA ALA A 41 -1.60 -22.57 -12.09
C ALA A 41 -1.10 -21.12 -11.87
N GLU A 42 -0.44 -20.55 -12.88
CA GLU A 42 0.03 -19.16 -12.84
C GLU A 42 -1.14 -18.17 -12.66
N LEU A 43 -2.25 -18.35 -13.39
CA LEU A 43 -3.44 -17.52 -13.26
C LEU A 43 -4.09 -17.65 -11.88
N GLU A 44 -4.12 -18.86 -11.29
CA GLU A 44 -4.63 -19.06 -9.93
C GLU A 44 -3.77 -18.35 -8.88
N ASP A 45 -2.46 -18.35 -9.04
CA ASP A 45 -1.54 -17.68 -8.11
C ASP A 45 -1.58 -16.15 -8.26
N GLN A 46 -1.67 -15.64 -9.49
CA GLN A 46 -1.91 -14.21 -9.74
C GLN A 46 -3.23 -13.76 -9.09
N LYS A 47 -4.31 -14.55 -9.25
CA LYS A 47 -5.60 -14.26 -8.62
C LYS A 47 -5.47 -14.19 -7.09
N LYS A 48 -4.77 -15.15 -6.46
CA LYS A 48 -4.56 -15.13 -5.00
C LYS A 48 -3.78 -13.90 -4.55
N ALA A 49 -2.74 -13.50 -5.29
CA ALA A 49 -1.96 -12.32 -4.98
C ALA A 49 -2.83 -11.05 -5.00
N VAL A 50 -3.62 -10.87 -6.06
CA VAL A 50 -4.53 -9.72 -6.19
C VAL A 50 -5.60 -9.73 -5.09
N MET A 51 -6.18 -10.89 -4.78
CA MET A 51 -7.14 -11.00 -3.68
C MET A 51 -6.52 -10.64 -2.32
N SER A 52 -5.27 -11.03 -2.09
CA SER A 52 -4.55 -10.68 -0.87
C SER A 52 -4.32 -9.17 -0.75
N ASP A 53 -4.01 -8.49 -1.85
CA ASP A 53 -3.85 -7.05 -1.88
C ASP A 53 -5.17 -6.34 -1.55
N PHE A 54 -6.27 -6.73 -2.20
CA PHE A 54 -7.58 -6.18 -1.90
C PHE A 54 -8.00 -6.44 -0.45
N LYS A 55 -7.67 -7.62 0.10
CA LYS A 55 -7.92 -7.90 1.53
C LYS A 55 -7.16 -6.93 2.42
N ALA A 56 -5.89 -6.66 2.15
CA ALA A 56 -5.09 -5.70 2.92
C ALA A 56 -5.68 -4.28 2.85
N GLN A 57 -6.18 -3.87 1.69
CA GLN A 57 -6.86 -2.58 1.52
C GLN A 57 -8.16 -2.50 2.34
N ILE A 58 -8.97 -3.56 2.34
CA ILE A 58 -10.20 -3.64 3.15
C ILE A 58 -9.86 -3.61 4.64
N ASP A 59 -8.90 -4.41 5.09
CA ASP A 59 -8.49 -4.48 6.50
C ASP A 59 -7.98 -3.10 6.99
N LYS A 60 -7.31 -2.33 6.11
CA LYS A 60 -6.93 -0.94 6.39
C LYS A 60 -8.15 -0.03 6.55
N CYS A 61 -9.11 -0.07 5.63
CA CYS A 61 -10.34 0.72 5.72
C CYS A 61 -11.11 0.41 7.01
N ASP A 62 -11.19 -0.86 7.40
CA ASP A 62 -11.84 -1.28 8.65
C ASP A 62 -11.10 -0.75 9.88
N ALA A 63 -9.76 -0.78 9.88
CA ALA A 63 -8.96 -0.19 10.94
C ALA A 63 -9.20 1.32 11.08
N ASP A 64 -9.23 2.04 9.96
CA ASP A 64 -9.49 3.48 9.92
C ASP A 64 -10.91 3.82 10.41
N LEU A 65 -11.92 3.04 10.00
CA LEU A 65 -13.30 3.18 10.47
C LEU A 65 -13.41 2.95 11.99
N ASN A 66 -12.74 1.91 12.50
CA ASN A 66 -12.74 1.62 13.93
C ASN A 66 -12.08 2.75 14.73
N LEU A 67 -10.97 3.29 14.23
CA LEU A 67 -10.30 4.44 14.85
C LEU A 67 -11.20 5.67 14.85
N ALA A 68 -11.83 6.00 13.71
CA ALA A 68 -12.76 7.11 13.60
C ALA A 68 -13.97 6.95 14.52
N ALA A 69 -14.55 5.75 14.60
CA ALA A 69 -15.65 5.43 15.50
C ALA A 69 -15.25 5.60 16.97
N LYS A 70 -14.02 5.19 17.33
CA LYS A 70 -13.46 5.43 18.66
C LYS A 70 -13.33 6.92 18.95
N HIS A 71 -12.73 7.70 18.06
CA HIS A 71 -12.62 9.15 18.22
C HIS A 71 -13.99 9.83 18.33
N TYR A 72 -14.98 9.37 17.54
CA TYR A 72 -16.34 9.87 17.62
C TYR A 72 -17.02 9.55 18.96
N ARG A 73 -16.79 8.36 19.52
CA ARG A 73 -17.32 7.96 20.82
C ARG A 73 -16.63 8.70 21.97
N ASP A 74 -15.31 8.70 21.96
CA ASP A 74 -14.49 9.19 23.06
C ASP A 74 -14.49 10.72 23.10
N LYS A 75 -14.74 11.40 21.96
CA LYS A 75 -14.72 12.87 21.80
C LYS A 75 -13.35 13.52 22.03
N TRP A 76 -12.29 12.73 22.14
CA TRP A 76 -10.91 13.21 22.25
C TRP A 76 -9.95 12.26 21.53
N MET A 77 -8.77 12.77 21.19
CA MET A 77 -7.65 11.99 20.68
C MET A 77 -6.34 12.55 21.24
N MET A 78 -5.36 11.68 21.50
CA MET A 78 -4.02 12.15 21.81
C MET A 78 -3.34 12.60 20.52
N LYS A 79 -2.96 13.87 20.47
CA LYS A 79 -2.25 14.46 19.35
C LYS A 79 -0.97 15.09 19.89
N ASN A 80 0.16 14.85 19.21
CA ASN A 80 1.37 15.60 19.47
C ASN A 80 1.19 17.01 18.90
N VAL A 81 1.15 18.00 19.80
CA VAL A 81 0.96 19.41 19.46
C VAL A 81 2.26 20.14 19.77
N THR A 82 2.72 20.96 18.82
CA THR A 82 3.89 21.80 19.02
C THR A 82 3.62 22.79 20.16
N CYS A 83 4.55 22.87 21.10
CA CYS A 83 4.45 23.76 22.24
C CYS A 83 5.71 24.64 22.31
N ILE A 84 5.53 25.90 22.70
CA ILE A 84 6.62 26.84 22.94
C ILE A 84 6.79 26.98 24.46
N LYS A 85 8.04 26.94 24.93
CA LYS A 85 8.42 27.30 26.29
C LYS A 85 8.75 28.80 26.30
N ARG A 86 7.93 29.62 26.96
CA ARG A 86 8.17 31.05 27.16
C ARG A 86 8.64 31.30 28.59
N MET A 87 9.79 31.94 28.74
CA MET A 87 10.29 32.38 30.03
C MET A 87 9.81 33.82 30.26
N ASN A 88 8.87 34.01 31.18
CA ASN A 88 8.36 35.31 31.56
C ASN A 88 9.11 35.81 32.80
N TYR A 89 10.16 36.61 32.56
CA TYR A 89 11.06 37.09 33.62
C TYR A 89 10.38 38.12 34.54
N ASP A 90 9.32 38.80 34.09
CA ASP A 90 8.61 39.80 34.88
C ASP A 90 7.84 39.17 36.06
N ASN A 91 7.34 37.95 35.86
CA ASN A 91 6.61 37.20 36.89
C ASN A 91 7.37 35.96 37.40
N GLY A 92 8.57 35.70 36.89
CA GLY A 92 9.41 34.57 37.27
C GLY A 92 8.81 33.20 36.92
N MET A 93 8.00 33.12 35.87
CA MET A 93 7.31 31.90 35.45
C MET A 93 7.78 31.39 34.08
N VAL A 94 7.84 30.07 33.96
CA VAL A 94 7.96 29.36 32.70
C VAL A 94 6.56 28.94 32.26
N GLU A 95 6.13 29.44 31.11
CA GLU A 95 4.84 29.15 30.48
C GLU A 95 5.06 28.17 29.32
N PHE A 96 4.25 27.11 29.26
CA PHE A 96 4.20 26.19 28.13
C PHE A 96 2.93 26.48 27.34
N ILE A 97 3.12 27.03 26.14
CA ILE A 97 2.05 27.55 25.28
C ILE A 97 1.88 26.60 24.11
N ARG A 98 0.65 26.16 23.85
CA ARG A 98 0.34 25.41 22.63
C ARG A 98 0.32 26.36 21.44
N THR A 99 0.99 26.02 20.35
CA THR A 99 1.07 26.92 19.18
C THR A 99 -0.21 26.96 18.34
N ASP A 100 -1.15 26.03 18.56
CA ASP A 100 -2.39 25.94 17.79
C ASP A 100 -3.52 26.80 18.35
N THR A 101 -3.59 26.94 19.68
CA THR A 101 -4.60 27.77 20.37
C THR A 101 -4.01 28.99 21.08
N ASP A 102 -2.67 29.12 21.11
CA ASP A 102 -1.93 30.09 21.93
C ASP A 102 -2.29 30.04 23.43
N GLU A 103 -2.85 28.91 23.89
CA GLU A 103 -3.22 28.70 25.27
C GLU A 103 -2.04 28.18 26.10
N ILE A 104 -1.87 28.74 27.30
CA ILE A 104 -0.93 28.23 28.30
C ILE A 104 -1.56 27.00 28.96
N TYR A 105 -1.06 25.81 28.63
CA TYR A 105 -1.59 24.56 29.20
C TYR A 105 -0.88 24.15 30.50
N LYS A 106 0.32 24.70 30.74
CA LYS A 106 1.11 24.44 31.95
C LYS A 106 1.97 25.65 32.26
N SER A 107 2.06 25.99 33.54
CA SER A 107 3.02 26.97 34.06
C SER A 107 3.78 26.36 35.22
N ARG A 108 5.06 26.75 35.36
CA ARG A 108 5.86 26.44 36.54
C ARG A 108 6.69 27.66 36.92
N LYS A 109 7.07 27.76 38.20
CA LYS A 109 8.04 28.75 38.64
C LYS A 109 9.40 28.48 37.98
N MET A 110 10.13 29.53 37.64
CA MET A 110 11.52 29.43 37.19
C MET A 110 12.39 28.79 38.29
N GLU A 111 13.31 27.94 37.87
CA GLU A 111 14.36 27.43 38.76
C GLU A 111 15.53 28.44 38.81
N GLY A 112 16.37 28.37 39.85
CA GLY A 112 17.40 29.38 40.14
C GLY A 112 18.34 29.69 38.96
N ASP A 113 18.65 28.69 38.15
CA ASP A 113 19.52 28.83 36.98
C ASP A 113 18.81 29.54 35.80
N GLU A 114 17.49 29.49 35.75
CA GLU A 114 16.67 30.11 34.68
C GLU A 114 16.32 31.58 34.96
N LEU A 115 16.65 32.10 36.15
CA LEU A 115 16.50 33.52 36.51
C LEU A 115 17.63 34.40 35.94
N ASN A 116 18.70 33.80 35.43
CA ASN A 116 19.77 34.55 34.80
C ASN A 116 19.32 35.03 33.42
N ILE A 117 18.92 36.30 33.34
CA ILE A 117 18.67 37.00 32.09
C ILE A 117 20.01 37.04 31.33
N PRO A 118 20.11 36.46 30.11
CA PRO A 118 21.30 36.64 29.31
C PRO A 118 21.47 38.14 29.01
N LEU A 119 22.61 38.70 29.43
CA LEU A 119 22.96 40.07 29.13
C LEU A 119 23.00 40.24 27.60
N PRO A 120 22.40 41.31 27.05
CA PRO A 120 22.58 41.61 25.65
C PRO A 120 24.07 41.87 25.40
N THR A 121 24.73 40.97 24.69
CA THR A 121 26.07 41.20 24.15
C THR A 121 25.90 42.10 22.94
N ASP A 122 26.22 43.37 23.14
CA ASP A 122 26.24 44.38 22.09
C ASP A 122 27.50 44.16 21.23
N ASP A 123 27.52 43.08 20.44
CA ASP A 123 28.52 42.87 19.39
C ASP A 123 28.12 43.75 18.18
N THR A 124 28.17 45.05 18.40
CA THR A 124 28.35 45.99 17.29
C THR A 124 29.78 45.84 16.82
N ASP A 125 29.99 45.00 15.80
CA ASP A 125 31.19 45.02 14.97
C ASP A 125 31.32 46.44 14.37
N VAL A 126 32.02 47.31 15.09
CA VAL A 126 32.51 48.58 14.55
C VAL A 126 33.63 48.22 13.59
N ASN A 127 33.24 47.89 12.36
CA ASN A 127 34.16 47.67 11.25
C ASN A 127 34.81 49.04 10.93
N PRO A 128 36.13 49.24 11.15
CA PRO A 128 36.75 50.49 10.75
C PRO A 128 36.86 50.50 9.22
N VAL A 129 36.01 51.31 8.58
CA VAL A 129 36.15 51.65 7.17
C VAL A 129 37.38 52.54 7.02
N GLN A 130 38.41 51.95 6.39
CA GLN A 130 39.58 52.52 5.70
C GLN A 130 40.31 53.71 6.34
#